data_AF-A0A2J8UX38-F1
#
_entry.id   AF-A0A2J8UX38-F1
#
_cell.length_a   1.000
_cell.length_b   1.000
_cell.length_c   1.000
_cell.angle_alpha   90.00
_cell.angle_beta   90.00
_cell.angle_gamma   90.00
#
_symmetry.space_group_name_H-M   'P 1'
#
loop_
_entity.id
_entity.type
_entity.pdbx_description
1 polymer ?
#
loop_
_entity_poly.entity_id
_entity_poly.type
_entity_poly.pdbx_seq_one_letter_code
_entity_poly.pdbx_strand_id
1 'polypeptide(L)'
;MGRKKIQITRIMDERNRQVTFTKRKFGLMKKAYELSVLCDCEIALIIFNSTNKLFQYASTDMDKVLLKYTEYNEPHESRTNSDIVETLRKKGLNGCDSPDPDADDSVGHSPESEDKYRKINEDIDL
;
A
#
# COMPACT_ATOMS: atom_id res chain seq x y z
N MET A 1 22.07 4.75 -6.27
CA MET A 1 22.09 3.35 -5.80
C MET A 1 22.29 3.32 -4.29
N GLY A 2 21.68 2.38 -3.59
CA GLY A 2 21.86 2.22 -2.14
C GLY A 2 23.24 1.63 -1.81
N ARG A 3 23.80 1.97 -0.64
CA ARG A 3 25.14 1.51 -0.22
C ARG A 3 25.18 0.02 0.14
N LYS A 4 24.04 -0.56 0.56
CA LYS A 4 23.87 -1.98 0.90
C LYS A 4 22.46 -2.43 0.53
N LYS A 5 22.30 -3.71 0.16
CA LYS A 5 20.98 -4.35 0.01
C LYS A 5 20.31 -4.45 1.38
N ILE A 6 18.99 -4.23 1.44
CA ILE A 6 18.18 -4.38 2.66
C ILE A 6 17.08 -5.42 2.41
N GLN A 7 16.67 -6.12 3.48
CA GLN A 7 15.48 -6.99 3.43
C GLN A 7 14.21 -6.14 3.36
N ILE A 8 13.14 -6.67 2.75
CA ILE A 8 11.82 -6.00 2.69
C ILE A 8 11.02 -6.39 3.93
N THR A 9 11.38 -5.79 5.06
CA THR A 9 10.70 -5.92 6.35
C THR A 9 10.50 -4.53 6.98
N ARG A 10 9.66 -4.44 8.02
CA ARG A 10 9.41 -3.17 8.72
C ARG A 10 10.72 -2.62 9.30
N ILE A 11 11.05 -1.36 8.96
CA ILE A 11 12.19 -0.67 9.56
C ILE A 11 11.84 -0.25 10.99
N MET A 12 12.54 -0.82 11.98
CA MET A 12 12.25 -0.58 13.39
C MET A 12 12.69 0.81 13.85
N ASP A 13 13.86 1.28 13.40
CA ASP A 13 14.37 2.62 13.73
C ASP A 13 13.51 3.73 13.09
N GLU A 14 12.93 4.60 13.93
CA GLU A 14 12.00 5.65 13.50
C GLU A 14 12.63 6.64 12.51
N ARG A 15 13.85 7.10 12.81
CA ARG A 15 14.53 8.11 12.00
C ARG A 15 14.83 7.58 10.61
N ASN A 16 15.35 6.35 10.53
CA ASN A 16 15.61 5.66 9.28
C ASN A 16 14.33 5.34 8.52
N ARG A 17 13.25 4.96 9.22
CA ARG A 17 11.94 4.73 8.60
C ARG A 17 11.39 6.01 8.00
N GLN A 18 11.46 7.14 8.69
CA GLN A 18 11.01 8.44 8.18
C GLN A 18 11.80 8.88 6.94
N VAL A 19 13.14 8.82 6.99
CA VAL A 19 13.99 9.18 5.84
C VAL A 19 13.72 8.25 4.65
N THR A 20 13.57 6.95 4.91
CA THR A 20 13.27 5.95 3.88
C THR A 20 11.90 6.19 3.27
N PHE A 21 10.88 6.47 4.09
CA PHE A 21 9.53 6.79 3.63
C PHE A 21 9.55 7.99 2.70
N THR A 22 10.17 9.11 3.10
CA THR A 22 10.25 10.32 2.26
C THR A 22 10.89 10.03 0.91
N LYS A 23 12.02 9.30 0.89
CA LYS A 23 12.75 8.98 -0.35
C LYS A 23 11.99 7.99 -1.24
N ARG A 24 11.48 6.88 -0.67
CA ARG A 24 10.76 5.85 -1.43
C ARG A 24 9.42 6.36 -1.93
N LYS A 25 8.69 7.15 -1.14
CA LYS A 25 7.44 7.79 -1.55
C LYS A 25 7.65 8.67 -2.79
N PHE A 26 8.68 9.52 -2.77
CA PHE A 26 9.00 10.36 -3.94
C PHE A 26 9.42 9.50 -5.15
N GLY A 27 10.24 8.47 -4.95
CA GLY A 27 10.64 7.56 -6.02
C GLY A 27 9.46 6.82 -6.66
N LEU A 28 8.47 6.40 -5.85
CA LEU A 28 7.25 5.76 -6.31
C LEU A 28 6.37 6.73 -7.12
N MET A 29 6.15 7.95 -6.60
CA MET A 29 5.42 9.00 -7.33
C MET A 29 6.10 9.34 -8.66
N LYS A 30 7.43 9.41 -8.69
CA LYS A 30 8.18 9.62 -9.93
C LYS A 30 7.96 8.50 -10.95
N LYS A 31 7.91 7.24 -10.50
CA LYS A 31 7.64 6.09 -11.38
C LYS A 31 6.20 6.08 -11.90
N ALA A 32 5.24 6.45 -11.06
CA ALA A 32 3.85 6.64 -11.48
C ALA A 32 3.74 7.74 -12.54
N TYR A 33 4.41 8.88 -12.34
CA TYR A 33 4.50 9.95 -13.34
C TYR A 33 5.10 9.46 -14.67
N GLU A 34 6.27 8.84 -14.63
CA GLU A 34 6.93 8.29 -15.82
C GLU A 34 6.00 7.33 -16.59
N LEU A 35 5.31 6.43 -15.89
CA LEU A 35 4.38 5.48 -16.51
C LEU A 35 3.17 6.19 -17.13
N SER A 36 2.56 7.15 -16.43
CA SER A 36 1.40 7.90 -16.94
C SER A 36 1.71 8.65 -18.23
N VAL A 37 2.91 9.24 -18.33
CA VAL A 37 3.34 10.00 -19.51
C VAL A 37 3.73 9.06 -20.66
N LEU A 38 4.49 8.00 -20.38
CA LEU A 38 5.00 7.10 -21.42
C LEU A 38 3.92 6.26 -22.08
N CYS A 39 2.88 5.91 -21.32
CA CYS A 39 1.84 4.98 -21.77
C CYS A 39 0.45 5.62 -21.87
N ASP A 40 0.36 6.94 -21.71
CA ASP A 40 -0.90 7.71 -21.76
C ASP A 40 -1.99 7.08 -20.87
N CYS A 41 -1.69 6.94 -19.57
CA CYS A 41 -2.59 6.31 -18.61
C CYS A 41 -2.85 7.18 -17.38
N GLU A 42 -4.06 7.03 -16.82
CA GLU A 42 -4.48 7.72 -15.60
C GLU A 42 -4.12 6.87 -14.38
N ILE A 43 -3.42 7.49 -13.41
CA ILE A 43 -2.94 6.80 -12.21
C ILE A 43 -3.32 7.61 -10.98
N ALA A 44 -3.95 6.95 -10.01
CA ALA A 44 -4.12 7.44 -8.65
C ALA A 44 -3.30 6.58 -7.67
N LEU A 45 -2.68 7.24 -6.69
CA LEU A 45 -1.91 6.61 -5.62
C LEU A 45 -2.27 7.26 -4.29
N ILE A 46 -2.70 6.44 -3.33
CA ILE A 46 -3.06 6.83 -1.97
C ILE A 46 -2.11 6.11 -1.00
N ILE A 47 -1.51 6.86 -0.08
CA ILE A 47 -0.58 6.32 0.93
C ILE A 47 -0.98 6.89 2.29
N PHE A 48 -1.30 6.01 3.23
CA PHE A 48 -1.38 6.34 4.65
C PHE A 48 -0.12 5.88 5.36
N ASN A 49 0.48 6.75 6.17
CA ASN A 49 1.61 6.35 7.02
C ASN A 49 1.12 5.76 8.36
N SER A 50 2.05 5.32 9.21
CA SER A 50 1.73 4.75 10.53
C SER A 50 1.08 5.73 11.53
N THR A 51 1.05 7.03 11.21
CA THR A 51 0.36 8.07 12.00
C THR A 51 -0.93 8.53 11.31
N ASN A 52 -1.48 7.73 10.38
CA ASN A 52 -2.69 8.03 9.61
C ASN A 52 -2.65 9.34 8.81
N LYS A 53 -1.46 9.86 8.48
CA LYS A 53 -1.31 11.01 7.57
C LYS A 53 -1.45 10.55 6.13
N LEU A 54 -2.34 11.22 5.40
CA LEU A 54 -2.58 11.01 3.98
C LEU A 54 -1.50 11.68 3.12
N PHE A 55 -0.98 10.93 2.17
CA PHE A 55 -0.18 11.42 1.05
C PHE A 55 -0.76 10.86 -0.23
N GLN A 56 -0.96 11.72 -1.23
CA GLN A 56 -1.56 11.31 -2.48
C GLN A 56 -0.81 11.81 -3.70
N TYR A 57 -1.01 11.13 -4.83
CA TYR A 57 -0.58 11.54 -6.15
C TYR A 57 -1.65 11.12 -7.15
N ALA A 58 -1.96 12.00 -8.11
CA ALA A 58 -2.75 11.68 -9.29
C ALA A 58 -2.00 12.22 -10.52
N SER A 59 -2.02 11.49 -11.63
CA SER A 59 -1.42 11.98 -12.89
C SER A 59 -2.22 13.12 -13.50
N THR A 60 -3.52 13.19 -13.21
CA THR A 60 -4.43 14.27 -13.61
C THR A 60 -5.05 14.91 -12.35
N ASP A 61 -6.31 14.58 -12.06
CA ASP A 61 -7.08 15.06 -10.92
C ASP A 61 -7.54 13.85 -10.08
N MET A 62 -7.34 13.93 -8.76
CA MET A 62 -7.63 12.78 -7.89
C MET A 62 -9.11 12.43 -7.91
N ASP A 63 -9.99 13.43 -7.82
CA ASP A 63 -11.43 13.21 -7.72
C ASP A 63 -11.97 12.61 -9.03
N LYS A 64 -11.42 13.04 -10.19
CA LYS A 64 -11.77 12.43 -11.49
C LYS A 64 -11.40 10.96 -11.58
N VAL A 65 -10.20 10.57 -11.14
CA VAL A 65 -9.75 9.18 -11.21
C VAL A 65 -10.55 8.30 -10.23
N LEU A 66 -10.87 8.82 -9.05
CA LEU A 66 -11.70 8.11 -8.06
C LEU A 66 -13.15 7.98 -8.53
N LEU A 67 -13.72 9.02 -9.12
CA LEU A 67 -15.06 8.95 -9.70
C LEU A 67 -15.10 7.88 -10.80
N LYS A 68 -14.14 7.91 -11.72
CA LYS A 68 -13.98 6.87 -12.74
C LYS A 68 -13.87 5.49 -12.11
N TYR A 69 -13.13 5.31 -11.01
CA TYR A 69 -13.04 4.03 -10.31
C TYR A 69 -14.40 3.55 -9.79
N THR A 70 -15.24 4.44 -9.25
CA THR A 70 -16.58 4.08 -8.75
C THR A 70 -17.58 3.72 -9.84
N GLU A 71 -17.34 4.15 -11.09
CA GLU A 71 -18.18 3.83 -12.24
C GLU A 71 -17.88 2.42 -12.82
N TYR A 72 -16.76 1.81 -12.45
CA TYR A 72 -16.39 0.46 -12.89
C TYR A 72 -16.86 -0.59 -11.87
N ASN A 73 -17.56 -1.62 -12.36
CA ASN A 73 -18.07 -2.71 -11.52
C ASN A 73 -16.95 -3.60 -10.97
N GLU A 74 -15.96 -3.95 -11.80
CA GLU A 74 -14.84 -4.81 -11.41
C GLU A 74 -13.54 -4.41 -12.14
N PRO A 75 -12.38 -4.51 -11.48
CA PRO A 75 -11.09 -4.25 -12.11
C PRO A 75 -10.70 -5.38 -13.07
N HIS A 76 -10.12 -5.04 -14.23
CA HIS A 76 -9.56 -6.04 -15.15
C HIS A 76 -8.39 -6.83 -14.53
N GLU A 77 -7.59 -6.17 -13.69
CA GLU A 77 -6.53 -6.82 -12.90
C GLU A 77 -6.53 -6.22 -11.49
N SER A 78 -6.50 -7.09 -10.47
CA SER A 78 -6.36 -6.71 -9.06
C SER A 78 -5.19 -7.48 -8.43
N ARG A 79 -4.36 -6.78 -7.66
CA ARG A 79 -3.18 -7.34 -7.00
C ARG A 79 -3.09 -6.85 -5.56
N THR A 80 -2.73 -7.76 -4.67
CA THR A 80 -2.43 -7.53 -3.26
C THR A 80 -0.96 -7.83 -2.97
N ASN A 81 -0.50 -7.54 -1.74
CA ASN A 81 0.87 -7.87 -1.34
C ASN A 81 1.18 -9.37 -1.46
N SER A 82 0.19 -10.24 -1.21
CA SER A 82 0.36 -11.70 -1.32
C SER A 82 0.64 -12.13 -2.76
N ASP A 83 -0.08 -11.57 -3.74
CA ASP A 83 0.12 -11.88 -5.17
C ASP A 83 1.51 -11.46 -5.65
N ILE A 84 2.00 -10.31 -5.18
CA ILE A 84 3.33 -9.81 -5.51
C ILE A 84 4.41 -10.71 -4.90
N VAL A 85 4.28 -11.11 -3.63
CA VAL A 85 5.24 -12.01 -2.97
C VAL A 85 5.29 -13.36 -3.69
N GLU A 86 4.15 -13.94 -4.05
CA GLU A 86 4.10 -15.20 -4.80
C GLU A 86 4.79 -15.08 -6.17
N THR A 87 4.56 -13.98 -6.88
CA THR A 87 5.20 -13.72 -8.18
C THR A 87 6.72 -13.58 -8.05
N LEU A 88 7.21 -12.94 -7.00
CA LEU A 88 8.65 -12.79 -6.74
C LEU A 88 9.31 -14.15 -6.46
N ARG A 89 8.64 -15.01 -5.67
CA ARG A 89 9.11 -16.39 -5.38
C ARG A 89 9.17 -17.24 -6.65
N LYS A 90 8.11 -17.22 -7.48
CA LYS A 90 8.04 -17.98 -8.75
C LYS A 90 9.14 -17.57 -9.73
N LYS A 91 9.51 -16.29 -9.75
CA LYS A 91 10.56 -15.76 -10.65
C LYS A 91 11.99 -16.03 -10.16
N GLY A 92 12.18 -16.73 -9.04
CA GLY A 92 13.50 -16.97 -8.46
C GLY A 92 14.22 -15.68 -8.02
N LEU A 93 13.49 -14.57 -7.90
CA LEU A 93 13.99 -13.29 -7.40
C LEU A 93 14.01 -13.34 -5.86
N ASN A 94 14.71 -14.33 -5.30
CA ASN A 94 14.78 -14.55 -3.86
C ASN A 94 15.70 -13.50 -3.21
N GLY A 95 15.09 -12.35 -2.90
CA GLY A 95 15.60 -11.36 -1.97
C GLY A 95 14.60 -11.06 -0.85
N CYS A 96 13.60 -11.91 -0.65
CA CYS A 96 12.57 -11.80 0.36
C CYS A 96 12.44 -13.13 1.12
N ASP A 97 13.26 -13.32 2.15
CA ASP A 97 12.93 -14.31 3.17
C ASP A 97 11.76 -13.73 3.98
N SER A 98 10.54 -14.07 3.60
CA SER A 98 9.37 -13.89 4.46
C SER A 98 9.41 -14.96 5.54
N PRO A 99 9.10 -14.65 6.82
CA PRO A 99 8.98 -15.67 7.84
C PRO A 99 7.77 -16.58 7.56
N ASP A 100 7.91 -17.85 7.97
CA ASP A 100 6.85 -18.87 7.93
C ASP A 100 5.60 -18.43 8.71
N PRO A 101 4.39 -18.76 8.24
CA PRO A 101 3.13 -18.44 8.93
C PRO A 101 2.80 -19.35 10.13
N ASP A 102 3.69 -20.27 10.54
CA ASP A 102 3.39 -21.26 11.59
C ASP A 102 3.97 -20.92 12.98
N ALA A 103 4.24 -19.64 13.27
CA ALA A 103 4.53 -19.19 14.63
C ALA A 103 3.24 -18.74 15.34
N ASP A 104 2.65 -19.68 16.06
CA ASP A 104 1.67 -19.48 17.14
C ASP A 104 2.14 -18.35 18.08
N ASP A 105 1.37 -17.25 18.14
CA ASP A 105 1.40 -16.31 19.26
C ASP A 105 -0.04 -15.98 19.67
N SER A 106 -0.57 -16.88 20.48
CA SER A 106 -1.81 -16.76 21.20
C SER A 106 -1.77 -15.60 22.21
N VAL A 107 -2.16 -14.37 21.83
CA VAL A 107 -2.45 -13.28 22.79
C VAL A 107 -3.61 -12.37 22.33
N GLY A 108 -4.82 -12.65 22.85
CA GLY A 108 -5.79 -11.66 23.35
C GLY A 108 -6.59 -10.79 22.36
N HIS A 109 -7.72 -11.29 21.85
CA HIS A 109 -8.80 -10.42 21.36
C HIS A 109 -9.51 -9.73 22.54
N SER A 110 -9.45 -8.39 22.59
CA SER A 110 -10.31 -7.57 23.46
C SER A 110 -11.56 -7.13 22.66
N PRO A 111 -12.79 -7.14 23.23
CA PRO A 111 -14.03 -6.98 22.45
C PRO A 111 -14.36 -5.54 21.99
N GLU A 112 -13.53 -4.55 22.33
CA GLU A 112 -13.95 -3.13 22.24
C GLU A 112 -13.81 -2.49 20.86
N SER A 113 -13.23 -3.16 19.86
CA SER A 113 -13.00 -2.58 18.53
C SER A 113 -14.12 -2.82 17.50
N GLU A 114 -15.00 -3.80 17.72
CA GLU A 114 -16.08 -4.12 16.76
C GLU A 114 -17.24 -3.12 16.81
N ASP A 115 -17.52 -2.54 17.99
CA ASP A 115 -18.63 -1.58 18.17
C ASP A 115 -18.41 -0.26 17.41
N LYS A 116 -17.16 0.10 17.13
CA LYS A 116 -16.85 1.35 16.43
C LYS A 116 -17.12 1.27 14.92
N TYR A 117 -16.99 0.09 14.31
CA TYR A 117 -17.27 -0.09 12.88
C TYR A 117 -18.76 -0.24 12.59
N ARG A 118 -19.53 -0.83 13.51
CA ARG A 118 -20.99 -0.91 13.37
C ARG A 118 -21.65 0.47 13.41
N LYS A 119 -21.22 1.35 14.32
CA LYS A 119 -21.77 2.71 14.43
C LYS A 119 -21.54 3.57 13.20
N ILE A 120 -20.43 3.39 12.48
CA ILE A 120 -20.16 4.18 11.26
C ILE A 120 -21.11 3.78 10.11
N ASN A 121 -21.54 2.52 10.07
CA ASN A 121 -22.47 2.05 9.03
C ASN A 121 -23.92 2.48 9.30
N GLU A 122 -24.31 2.71 10.56
CA GLU A 122 -25.69 3.14 10.89
C GLU A 122 -25.92 4.65 10.66
N ASP A 123 -24.86 5.47 10.71
CA ASP A 123 -24.96 6.93 10.50
C ASP A 123 -24.95 7.37 9.02
N ILE A 124 -24.85 6.42 8.07
CA ILE A 124 -24.84 6.71 6.62
C ILE A 124 -26.24 6.57 5.98
N ASP A 125 -27.18 5.89 6.65
CA ASP A 125 -28.54 5.65 6.13
C ASP A 125 -29.64 6.53 6.78
N LEU A 126 -29.28 7.74 7.27
CA LEU A 126 -30.24 8.77 7.74
C LEU A 126 -30.01 10.15 7.08
#